data_AF-A0AAD8KKY9-F1
#
_entry.id   AF-A0AAD8KKY9-F1
#
_cell.length_a   1.000
_cell.length_b   1.000
_cell.length_c   1.000
_cell.angle_alpha   90.00
_cell.angle_beta   90.00
_cell.angle_gamma   90.00
#
_symmetry.space_group_name_H-M   'P 1'
#
loop_
_entity.id
_entity.type
_entity.pdbx_description
1 polymer ?
#
loop_
_entity_poly.entity_id
_entity_poly.type
_entity_poly.pdbx_seq_one_letter_code
_entity_poly.pdbx_strand_id
1 'polypeptide(L)'
;MEKGKDRAKMVDHIVEDEAIITKIEHKSHKIDSLIKQYRPVEALKTALDGSPPKTRDERCKSANWHVVHRALMAIKAVDLMFSNLDPEYYDILMKYLYRGLSTGDRQTCDQCLKIHEKLTQKAGLGCIIRALSDTVNTV
;
A
#
# COMPACT_ATOMS: atom_id res chain seq x y z
N MET A 1 -5.16 -29.31 -28.88
CA MET A 1 -6.17 -28.47 -28.18
C MET A 1 -5.62 -27.72 -26.97
N GLU A 2 -4.48 -28.13 -26.40
CA GLU A 2 -3.89 -27.53 -25.19
C GLU A 2 -3.36 -26.09 -25.37
N LYS A 3 -2.64 -25.81 -26.48
CA LYS A 3 -2.10 -24.47 -26.80
C LYS A 3 -3.15 -23.35 -26.90
N GLY A 4 -4.41 -23.65 -27.24
CA GLY A 4 -5.48 -22.65 -27.32
C GLY A 4 -6.02 -22.24 -25.94
N LYS A 5 -5.98 -23.17 -24.97
CA LYS A 5 -6.47 -22.95 -23.61
C LYS A 5 -5.48 -22.12 -22.79
N ASP A 6 -4.18 -22.33 -22.97
CA ASP A 6 -3.14 -21.55 -22.29
C ASP A 6 -3.08 -20.11 -22.78
N ARG A 7 -3.29 -19.89 -24.09
CA ARG A 7 -3.37 -18.55 -24.66
C ARG A 7 -4.57 -17.76 -24.15
N ALA A 8 -5.74 -18.40 -24.01
CA ALA A 8 -6.94 -17.77 -23.47
C ALA A 8 -6.74 -17.34 -22.01
N LYS A 9 -6.22 -18.25 -21.16
CA LYS A 9 -5.90 -17.94 -19.76
C LYS A 9 -4.91 -16.79 -19.60
N MET A 10 -3.90 -16.72 -20.46
CA MET A 10 -2.92 -15.64 -20.45
C MET A 10 -3.56 -14.29 -20.79
N VAL A 11 -4.47 -14.27 -21.77
CA VAL A 11 -5.21 -13.04 -22.14
C VAL A 11 -6.13 -12.60 -21.00
N ASP A 12 -6.81 -13.53 -20.34
CA ASP A 12 -7.70 -13.21 -19.21
C ASP A 12 -6.94 -12.57 -18.04
N HIS A 13 -5.75 -13.08 -17.69
CA HIS A 13 -4.90 -12.48 -16.65
C HIS A 13 -4.43 -11.06 -17.02
N ILE A 14 -4.04 -10.83 -18.28
CA ILE A 14 -3.65 -9.49 -18.74
C ILE A 14 -4.82 -8.51 -18.60
N VAL A 15 -6.03 -8.92 -18.99
CA VAL A 15 -7.24 -8.06 -18.88
C VAL A 15 -7.56 -7.76 -17.41
N GLU A 16 -7.39 -8.73 -16.51
CA GLU A 16 -7.58 -8.53 -15.07
C GLU A 16 -6.56 -7.55 -14.48
N ASP A 17 -5.29 -7.65 -14.85
CA ASP A 17 -4.22 -6.76 -14.40
C ASP A 17 -4.42 -5.31 -14.90
N GLU A 18 -4.82 -5.13 -16.16
CA GLU A 18 -5.13 -3.79 -16.68
C GLU A 18 -6.34 -3.15 -15.98
N ALA A 19 -7.35 -3.96 -15.60
CA ALA A 19 -8.46 -3.49 -14.78
C ALA A 19 -8.02 -3.09 -13.36
N ILE A 20 -7.02 -3.77 -12.79
CA ILE A 20 -6.40 -3.40 -11.51
C ILE A 20 -5.65 -2.07 -11.64
N ILE A 21 -4.84 -1.89 -12.70
CA ILE A 21 -4.13 -0.62 -12.96
C ILE A 21 -5.13 0.53 -13.07
N THR A 22 -6.18 0.35 -13.87
CA THR A 22 -7.23 1.37 -14.01
C THR A 22 -7.83 1.74 -12.66
N LYS A 23 -8.14 0.77 -11.78
CA LYS A 23 -8.65 1.05 -10.43
C LYS A 23 -7.64 1.82 -9.57
N ILE A 24 -6.35 1.50 -9.67
CA ILE A 24 -5.28 2.20 -8.96
C ILE A 24 -5.16 3.65 -9.45
N GLU A 25 -5.29 3.91 -10.75
CA GLU A 25 -5.28 5.26 -11.31
C GLU A 25 -6.45 6.11 -10.79
N HIS A 26 -7.66 5.56 -10.78
CA HIS A 26 -8.82 6.24 -10.18
C HIS A 26 -8.59 6.56 -8.69
N LYS A 27 -8.01 5.60 -7.95
CA LYS A 27 -7.65 5.78 -6.54
C LYS A 27 -6.58 6.88 -6.36
N SER A 28 -5.59 6.94 -7.25
CA SER A 28 -4.53 7.96 -7.28
C SER A 28 -5.12 9.38 -7.35
N HIS A 29 -6.09 9.62 -8.24
CA HIS A 29 -6.75 10.93 -8.34
C HIS A 29 -7.51 11.32 -7.07
N LYS A 30 -8.20 10.36 -6.44
CA LYS A 30 -8.90 10.60 -5.17
C LYS A 30 -7.93 10.98 -4.05
N ILE A 31 -6.77 10.33 -4.00
CA ILE A 31 -5.71 10.61 -3.02
C ILE A 31 -5.13 12.00 -3.22
N ASP A 32 -4.84 12.40 -4.45
CA ASP A 32 -4.36 13.76 -4.74
C ASP A 32 -5.37 14.82 -4.29
N SER A 33 -6.66 14.57 -4.50
CA SER A 33 -7.73 15.44 -4.02
C SER A 33 -7.75 15.54 -2.49
N LEU A 34 -7.67 14.42 -1.78
CA LEU A 34 -7.66 14.39 -0.31
C LEU A 34 -6.42 15.07 0.28
N ILE A 35 -5.25 14.88 -0.31
CA ILE A 35 -4.00 15.56 0.10
C ILE A 35 -4.14 17.08 -0.08
N LYS A 36 -4.69 17.54 -1.21
CA LYS A 36 -4.95 18.97 -1.47
C LYS A 36 -5.96 19.58 -0.50
N GLN A 37 -6.90 18.77 -0.01
CA GLN A 37 -7.87 19.16 1.02
C GLN A 37 -7.32 19.08 2.45
N TYR A 38 -6.00 18.85 2.63
CA TYR A 38 -5.36 18.68 3.94
C TYR A 38 -5.92 17.50 4.76
N ARG A 39 -6.35 16.43 4.08
CA ARG A 39 -6.88 15.19 4.68
C ARG A 39 -5.96 13.98 4.42
N PRO A 40 -4.69 14.02 4.86
CA PRO A 40 -3.72 12.98 4.51
C PRO A 40 -4.00 11.62 5.17
N VAL A 41 -4.64 11.58 6.33
CA VAL A 41 -5.01 10.30 6.98
C VAL A 41 -6.08 9.57 6.17
N GLU A 42 -7.05 10.30 5.63
CA GLU A 42 -8.09 9.72 4.78
C GLU A 42 -7.54 9.31 3.41
N ALA A 43 -6.57 10.08 2.90
CA ALA A 43 -5.81 9.67 1.73
C ALA A 43 -5.09 8.35 1.97
N LEU A 44 -4.44 8.19 3.13
CA LEU A 44 -3.77 6.95 3.50
C LEU A 44 -4.75 5.78 3.65
N LYS A 45 -5.90 5.97 4.34
CA LYS A 45 -6.97 4.95 4.40
C LYS A 45 -7.41 4.51 3.01
N THR A 46 -7.69 5.49 2.13
CA THR A 46 -8.09 5.23 0.75
C THR A 46 -7.01 4.48 -0.03
N ALA A 47 -5.73 4.75 0.23
CA ALA A 47 -4.61 4.07 -0.38
C ALA A 47 -4.55 2.59 0.05
N LEU A 48 -4.63 2.35 1.36
CA LEU A 48 -4.54 1.03 1.97
C LEU A 48 -5.78 0.17 1.74
N ASP A 49 -6.94 0.78 1.52
CA ASP A 49 -8.19 0.06 1.29
C ASP A 49 -8.09 -0.89 0.08
N GLY A 50 -8.46 -2.16 0.28
CA GLY A 50 -8.32 -3.21 -0.73
C GLY A 50 -6.89 -3.57 -1.12
N SER A 51 -5.87 -3.18 -0.35
CA SER A 51 -4.46 -3.56 -0.58
C SER A 51 -4.08 -4.87 0.15
N PRO A 52 -3.07 -5.62 -0.33
CA PRO A 52 -2.36 -5.42 -1.60
C PRO A 52 -3.23 -5.79 -2.81
N PRO A 53 -2.88 -5.32 -4.02
CA PRO A 53 -3.55 -5.77 -5.23
C PRO A 53 -3.39 -7.29 -5.36
N LYS A 54 -4.50 -8.01 -5.56
CA LYS A 54 -4.54 -9.47 -5.64
C LYS A 54 -4.03 -9.98 -6.99
N THR A 55 -2.76 -9.71 -7.28
CA THR A 55 -2.10 -10.08 -8.54
C THR A 55 -0.63 -10.39 -8.31
N ARG A 56 -0.07 -11.16 -9.25
CA ARG A 56 1.37 -11.44 -9.35
C ARG A 56 2.10 -10.39 -10.20
N ASP A 57 1.38 -9.52 -10.91
CA ASP A 57 2.00 -8.49 -11.76
C ASP A 57 2.65 -7.39 -10.90
N GLU A 58 3.97 -7.29 -11.04
CA GLU A 58 4.78 -6.29 -10.35
C GLU A 58 4.46 -4.86 -10.79
N ARG A 59 3.89 -4.66 -11.99
CA ARG A 59 3.41 -3.35 -12.45
C ARG A 59 2.27 -2.85 -11.58
N CYS A 60 1.30 -3.71 -11.28
CA CYS A 60 0.17 -3.38 -10.40
C CYS A 60 0.65 -3.08 -8.98
N LYS A 61 1.55 -3.90 -8.43
CA LYS A 61 2.13 -3.66 -7.09
C LYS A 61 2.90 -2.35 -7.04
N SER A 62 3.70 -2.06 -8.06
CA SER A 62 4.43 -0.79 -8.19
C SER A 62 3.51 0.42 -8.37
N ALA A 63 2.44 0.31 -9.15
CA ALA A 63 1.45 1.37 -9.24
C ALA A 63 0.79 1.65 -7.88
N ASN A 64 0.38 0.59 -7.15
CA ASN A 64 -0.22 0.76 -5.83
C ASN A 64 0.77 1.33 -4.80
N TRP A 65 2.07 0.99 -4.92
CA TRP A 65 3.14 1.60 -4.12
C TRP A 65 3.10 3.11 -4.19
N HIS A 66 3.13 3.66 -5.40
CA HIS A 66 3.29 5.08 -5.62
C HIS A 66 2.13 5.86 -5.01
N VAL A 67 0.94 5.24 -5.04
CA VAL A 67 -0.27 5.75 -4.41
C VAL A 67 -0.16 5.76 -2.88
N VAL A 68 0.27 4.65 -2.27
CA VAL A 68 0.48 4.56 -0.81
C VAL A 68 1.62 5.46 -0.33
N HIS A 69 2.75 5.45 -1.03
CA HIS A 69 3.94 6.26 -0.73
C HIS A 69 3.60 7.75 -0.72
N ARG A 70 2.85 8.23 -1.70
CA ARG A 70 2.41 9.64 -1.74
C ARG A 70 1.59 10.01 -0.51
N ALA A 71 0.65 9.15 -0.10
CA ALA A 71 -0.15 9.36 1.10
C ALA A 71 0.71 9.31 2.38
N LEU A 72 1.66 8.37 2.48
CA LEU A 72 2.60 8.27 3.61
C LEU A 72 3.46 9.54 3.76
N MET A 73 3.97 10.07 2.65
CA MET A 73 4.80 11.28 2.65
C MET A 73 4.00 12.54 2.97
N ALA A 74 2.68 12.55 2.77
CA ALA A 74 1.82 13.66 3.12
C ALA A 74 1.51 13.77 4.63
N ILE A 75 1.78 12.71 5.40
CA ILE A 75 1.57 12.69 6.86
C ILE A 75 2.65 13.51 7.56
N LYS A 76 2.24 14.64 8.17
CA LYS A 76 3.14 15.51 8.95
C LYS A 76 3.14 15.19 10.45
N ALA A 77 1.95 14.90 10.99
CA ALA A 77 1.75 14.61 12.41
C ALA A 77 1.45 13.13 12.60
N VAL A 78 2.49 12.31 12.77
CA VAL A 78 2.38 10.85 12.90
C VAL A 78 1.55 10.46 14.12
N ASP A 79 1.69 11.15 15.25
CA ASP A 79 0.91 10.85 16.45
C ASP A 79 -0.60 11.01 16.20
N LEU A 80 -1.01 12.09 15.52
CA LEU A 80 -2.41 12.37 15.21
C LEU A 80 -2.98 11.44 14.13
N MET A 81 -2.13 10.90 13.25
CA MET A 81 -2.55 9.91 12.27
C MET A 81 -3.16 8.68 12.95
N PHE A 82 -2.51 8.17 14.00
CA PHE A 82 -2.99 6.98 14.68
C PHE A 82 -4.29 7.19 15.45
N SER A 83 -4.62 8.42 15.88
CA SER A 83 -5.93 8.72 16.47
C SER A 83 -7.09 8.53 15.49
N ASN A 84 -6.81 8.62 14.19
CA ASN A 84 -7.81 8.57 13.14
C ASN A 84 -7.68 7.33 12.25
N LEU A 85 -6.59 6.57 12.32
CA LEU A 85 -6.36 5.35 11.53
C LEU A 85 -6.88 4.10 12.26
N ASP A 86 -7.74 3.35 11.59
CA ASP A 86 -8.36 2.15 12.14
C ASP A 86 -7.35 1.00 12.29
N PRO A 87 -7.43 0.20 13.36
CA PRO A 87 -6.49 -0.91 13.60
C PRO A 87 -6.43 -1.97 12.49
N GLU A 88 -7.48 -2.11 11.69
CA GLU A 88 -7.50 -3.05 10.55
C GLU A 88 -6.42 -2.73 9.50
N TYR A 89 -5.99 -1.48 9.41
CA TYR A 89 -4.96 -1.04 8.47
C TYR A 89 -3.53 -1.24 8.98
N TYR A 90 -3.33 -1.63 10.24
CA TYR A 90 -2.01 -1.63 10.87
C TYR A 90 -1.05 -2.64 10.25
N ASP A 91 -1.50 -3.86 10.01
CA ASP A 91 -0.67 -4.92 9.45
C ASP A 91 -0.27 -4.60 7.99
N ILE A 92 -1.23 -4.10 7.18
CA ILE A 92 -0.94 -3.70 5.79
C ILE A 92 -0.06 -2.45 5.71
N LEU A 93 -0.25 -1.49 6.62
CA LEU A 93 0.63 -0.33 6.75
C LEU A 93 2.06 -0.78 7.06
N MET A 94 2.24 -1.68 8.04
CA MET A 94 3.57 -2.18 8.42
C MET A 94 4.34 -2.77 7.23
N LYS A 95 3.66 -3.52 6.36
CA LYS A 95 4.27 -4.03 5.13
C LYS A 95 4.74 -2.92 4.19
N TYR A 96 3.90 -1.91 3.97
CA TYR A 96 4.28 -0.77 3.13
C TYR A 96 5.42 0.06 3.73
N LEU A 97 5.58 0.08 5.05
CA LEU A 97 6.76 0.67 5.70
C LEU A 97 8.02 -0.11 5.35
N TYR A 98 8.01 -1.45 5.44
CA TYR A 98 9.16 -2.26 5.03
C TYR A 98 9.49 -2.12 3.54
N ARG A 99 8.46 -2.03 2.69
CA ARG A 99 8.66 -1.70 1.28
C ARG A 99 9.33 -0.33 1.12
N GLY A 100 8.85 0.70 1.82
CA GLY A 100 9.48 2.02 1.83
C GLY A 100 10.93 2.00 2.27
N LEU A 101 11.25 1.25 3.34
CA LEU A 101 12.63 1.08 3.83
C LEU A 101 13.53 0.40 2.79
N SER A 102 13.00 -0.53 2.00
CA SER A 102 13.77 -1.20 0.93
C SER A 102 14.17 -0.27 -0.23
N THR A 103 13.56 0.91 -0.35
CA THR A 103 13.92 1.89 -1.39
C THR A 103 15.29 2.52 -1.17
N GLY A 104 15.77 2.57 0.07
CA GLY A 104 17.01 3.24 0.45
C GLY A 104 16.98 4.78 0.34
N ASP A 105 15.86 5.38 -0.09
CA ASP A 105 15.72 6.83 -0.14
C ASP A 105 15.64 7.41 1.28
N ARG A 106 16.51 8.37 1.58
CA ARG A 106 16.66 8.91 2.95
C ARG A 106 15.35 9.49 3.48
N GLN A 107 14.65 10.30 2.69
CA GLN A 107 13.42 10.95 3.13
C GLN A 107 12.32 9.90 3.40
N THR A 108 12.20 8.91 2.52
CA THR A 108 11.25 7.81 2.67
C THR A 108 11.57 6.96 3.89
N CYS A 109 12.84 6.60 4.08
CA CYS A 109 13.28 5.81 5.24
C CYS A 109 13.02 6.53 6.56
N ASP A 110 13.38 7.82 6.66
CA ASP A 110 13.15 8.63 7.86
C ASP A 110 11.66 8.67 8.23
N GLN A 111 10.78 8.86 7.24
CA GLN A 111 9.34 8.87 7.45
C GLN A 111 8.82 7.47 7.83
N CYS A 112 9.30 6.41 7.18
CA CYS A 112 8.89 5.05 7.47
C CYS A 112 9.28 4.64 8.90
N LEU A 113 10.49 5.00 9.36
CA LEU A 113 10.95 4.70 10.71
C LEU A 113 10.11 5.42 11.78
N LYS A 114 9.79 6.70 11.57
CA LYS A 114 8.90 7.46 12.49
C LYS A 114 7.52 6.83 12.62
N ILE A 115 6.92 6.44 11.49
CA ILE A 115 5.61 5.77 11.49
C ILE A 115 5.72 4.38 12.12
N HIS A 116 6.77 3.63 11.82
CA HIS A 116 7.01 2.29 12.34
C HIS A 116 7.12 2.28 13.87
N GLU A 117 7.89 3.21 14.45
CA GLU A 117 8.03 3.34 15.90
C GLU A 117 6.66 3.51 16.56
N LYS A 118 5.88 4.48 16.07
CA LYS A 118 4.55 4.80 16.61
C LYS A 118 3.53 3.70 16.39
N LEU A 119 3.55 3.05 15.23
CA LEU A 119 2.73 1.89 14.94
C LEU A 119 3.04 0.75 15.91
N THR A 120 4.33 0.49 16.17
CA THR A 120 4.77 -0.57 17.08
C THR A 120 4.36 -0.27 18.52
N GLN A 121 4.46 0.98 18.96
CA GLN A 121 3.97 1.40 20.28
C GLN A 121 2.46 1.14 20.45
N LYS A 122 1.67 1.34 19.39
CA LYS A 122 0.20 1.20 19.44
C LYS A 122 -0.31 -0.23 19.19
N ALA A 123 0.28 -0.95 18.24
CA ALA A 123 -0.17 -2.27 17.78
C ALA A 123 0.62 -3.44 18.40
N GLY A 124 1.75 -3.14 19.06
CA GLY A 124 2.67 -4.13 19.60
C GLY A 124 3.49 -4.88 18.54
N LEU A 125 4.39 -5.75 19.02
CA LEU A 125 5.30 -6.53 18.18
C LEU A 125 4.60 -7.53 17.26
N GLY A 126 3.36 -7.92 17.58
CA GLY A 126 2.58 -8.85 16.75
C GLY A 126 2.33 -8.32 15.34
N CYS A 127 2.20 -7.00 15.18
CA CYS A 127 2.03 -6.34 13.87
C CYS A 127 3.26 -6.57 12.96
N ILE A 128 4.46 -6.47 13.53
CA ILE A 128 5.73 -6.75 12.83
C ILE A 128 5.77 -8.21 12.40
N ILE A 129 5.52 -9.14 13.32
CA ILE A 129 5.59 -10.58 13.04
C ILE A 129 4.62 -10.97 11.92
N ARG A 130 3.37 -10.48 11.96
CA ARG A 130 2.39 -10.74 10.90
C ARG A 130 2.81 -10.15 9.56
N ALA A 131 3.38 -8.94 9.55
CA ALA A 131 3.88 -8.33 8.32
C ALA A 131 5.04 -9.12 7.69
N LEU A 132 5.99 -9.59 8.51
CA LEU A 132 7.15 -10.36 8.05
C LEU A 132 6.80 -11.81 7.66
N SER A 133 5.79 -12.40 8.30
CA SER A 133 5.39 -13.79 8.06
C SER A 133 4.49 -13.95 6.83
N ASP A 134 3.86 -12.88 6.35
CA ASP A 134 2.97 -12.94 5.20
C ASP A 134 3.73 -12.87 3.88
N THR A 135 3.98 -14.04 3.31
CA THR A 135 4.66 -14.24 2.02
C THR A 135 3.71 -14.27 0.82
N VAL A 136 2.39 -14.25 1.06
CA VAL A 136 1.37 -14.38 0.01
C VAL A 136 0.90 -13.01 -0.44
N ASN A 137 0.61 -12.12 0.51
CA ASN A 137 0.10 -10.78 0.25
C ASN A 137 1.27 -9.79 0.18
N THR A 138 2.08 -9.91 -0.86
CA THR A 138 3.24 -9.04 -1.12
C THR A 138 2.78 -7.67 -1.58
N VAL A 139 3.35 -6.62 -0.98
CA VAL A 139 2.96 -5.24 -1.27
C VAL A 139 3.77 -4.59 -2.35
#